data_AF-R6W324-F1
#
_entry.id   AF-R6W324-F1
#
_cell.length_a   1.000
_cell.length_b   1.000
_cell.length_c   1.000
_cell.angle_alpha   90.00
_cell.angle_beta   90.00
_cell.angle_gamma   90.00
#
_symmetry.space_group_name_H-M   'P 1'
#
loop_
_entity.id
_entity.type
_entity.pdbx_description
1 polymer ?
#
loop_
_entity_poly.entity_id
_entity_poly.type
_entity_poly.pdbx_seq_one_letter_code
_entity_poly.pdbx_strand_id
1 'polypeptide(L)'
;MTGAAGAVLADGRLLVAGGVDRGVFSGALALDPARQRAYLSQPPAAYRFRSALWLFDPVSATWSKAGVSGRAARAGAALAAVGGGAVMLGGETRPGIRTPQVWRIDL
;
A
#
# COMPACT_ATOMS: atom_id res chain seq x y z
N MET A 1 4.69 5.94 -5.46
CA MET A 1 4.23 5.15 -4.30
C MET A 1 5.34 4.17 -3.95
N THR A 2 6.12 4.41 -2.89
CA THR A 2 7.20 3.48 -2.50
C THR A 2 6.60 2.36 -1.66
N GLY A 3 6.93 1.10 -1.98
CA GLY A 3 6.40 -0.07 -1.27
C GLY A 3 4.93 -0.38 -1.54
N ALA A 4 4.32 0.21 -2.58
CA ALA A 4 3.01 -0.24 -3.04
C ALA A 4 3.11 -1.56 -3.81
N ALA A 5 1.99 -2.27 -3.93
CA ALA A 5 1.86 -3.48 -4.73
C ALA A 5 0.97 -3.22 -5.94
N GLY A 6 1.23 -3.94 -7.04
CA GLY A 6 0.42 -3.86 -8.26
C GLY A 6 0.12 -5.24 -8.81
N ALA A 7 -1.06 -5.42 -9.42
CA ALA A 7 -1.46 -6.64 -10.10
C ALA A 7 -2.33 -6.33 -11.33
N VAL A 8 -2.08 -7.02 -12.44
CA VAL A 8 -2.90 -6.93 -13.65
C VAL A 8 -4.15 -7.76 -13.46
N LEU A 9 -5.32 -7.14 -13.61
CA LEU A 9 -6.62 -7.78 -13.50
C LEU A 9 -6.99 -8.51 -14.79
N ALA A 10 -8.01 -9.37 -14.72
CA ALA A 10 -8.48 -10.16 -15.86
C ALA A 10 -8.97 -9.29 -17.05
N ASP A 11 -9.42 -8.07 -16.77
CA ASP A 11 -9.86 -7.10 -17.79
C ASP A 11 -8.72 -6.23 -18.35
N GLY A 12 -7.46 -6.51 -17.98
CA GLY A 12 -6.28 -5.79 -18.44
C GLY A 12 -5.95 -4.52 -17.68
N ARG A 13 -6.80 -4.05 -16.75
CA ARG A 13 -6.48 -2.90 -15.88
C ARG A 13 -5.47 -3.28 -14.82
N LEU A 14 -4.67 -2.32 -14.37
CA LEU A 14 -3.71 -2.50 -13.28
C LEU A 14 -4.33 -2.01 -11.96
N LEU A 15 -4.48 -2.89 -10.99
CA LEU A 15 -4.79 -2.53 -9.60
C LEU A 15 -3.50 -2.16 -8.87
N VAL A 16 -3.48 -1.02 -8.19
CA VAL A 16 -2.38 -0.59 -7.31
C VAL A 16 -2.91 -0.28 -5.91
N ALA A 17 -2.24 -0.82 -4.90
CA ALA A 17 -2.64 -0.70 -3.50
C ALA A 17 -1.45 -0.50 -2.57
N GLY A 18 -1.67 0.24 -1.48
CA GLY A 18 -0.71 0.42 -0.40
C GLY A 18 0.45 1.37 -0.71
N GLY A 19 1.53 1.17 0.02
CA GLY A 19 2.71 2.02 0.02
C GLY A 19 2.74 3.05 1.15
N VAL A 20 3.93 3.58 1.39
CA VAL A 20 4.18 4.58 2.44
C VAL A 20 3.68 5.97 2.02
N ASP A 21 3.45 6.86 2.98
CA ASP A 21 3.41 8.29 2.70
C ASP A 21 4.83 8.78 2.37
N ARG A 22 5.01 9.33 1.16
CA ARG A 22 6.34 9.76 0.68
C ARG A 22 6.94 10.85 1.56
N GLY A 23 6.13 11.80 2.05
CA GLY A 23 6.64 12.90 2.86
C GLY A 23 7.14 12.41 4.21
N VAL A 24 6.33 11.56 4.87
CA VAL A 24 6.70 10.95 6.15
C VAL A 24 7.92 10.05 6.00
N PHE A 25 7.95 9.20 4.98
CA PHE A 25 9.06 8.26 4.77
C PHE A 25 10.37 8.98 4.41
N SER A 26 10.35 9.88 3.43
CA SER A 26 11.56 10.61 3.02
C SER A 26 12.09 11.51 4.15
N GLY A 27 11.21 12.12 4.94
CA GLY A 27 11.61 12.91 6.11
C GLY A 27 12.32 12.05 7.16
N ALA A 28 11.88 10.80 7.36
CA ALA A 28 12.50 9.88 8.30
C ALA A 28 13.91 9.44 7.90
N LEU A 29 14.21 9.36 6.60
CA LEU A 29 15.54 8.98 6.10
C LEU A 29 16.63 10.03 6.39
N ALA A 30 16.25 11.28 6.64
CA ALA A 30 17.16 12.38 6.94
C ALA A 30 17.37 12.60 8.45
N LEU A 31 16.76 11.77 9.30
CA LEU A 31 16.85 11.92 10.76
C LEU A 31 18.18 11.39 11.30
N ASP A 32 18.65 12.01 12.40
CA ASP A 32 19.69 11.41 13.23
C ASP A 32 19.18 10.11 13.91
N PRO A 33 20.10 9.26 14.44
CA PRO A 33 19.70 7.98 15.02
C PRO A 33 18.70 8.07 16.18
N ALA A 34 18.76 9.11 17.01
CA ALA A 34 17.86 9.27 18.15
C ALA A 34 16.42 9.55 17.66
N ARG A 35 16.30 10.46 16.69
CA ARG A 35 15.01 10.80 16.06
C ARG A 35 14.49 9.67 15.19
N GLN A 36 15.36 8.89 14.54
CA GLN A 36 14.97 7.69 13.82
C GLN A 36 14.34 6.65 14.76
N ARG A 37 14.87 6.50 15.98
CA ARG A 37 14.28 5.61 16.99
C ARG A 37 12.90 6.10 17.43
N ALA A 38 12.74 7.40 17.66
CA ALA A 38 11.46 8.01 17.98
C ALA A 38 10.44 7.92 16.82
N TYR A 39 10.91 7.96 15.57
CA TYR A 39 10.08 7.71 14.39
C TYR A 39 9.52 6.28 14.40
N LEU A 40 10.35 5.26 14.67
CA LEU A 40 9.95 3.85 14.67
C LEU A 40 8.99 3.49 15.82
N SER A 41 8.94 4.29 16.89
CA SER A 41 8.04 4.05 18.02
C SER A 41 6.63 4.63 17.83
N GLN A 42 6.37 5.35 16.73
CA GLN A 42 5.07 5.97 16.51
C GLN A 42 3.93 4.96 16.29
N PRO A 43 2.67 5.32 16.61
CA PRO A 43 1.52 4.49 16.29
C PRO A 43 1.31 4.39 14.76
N PRO A 44 0.66 3.31 14.26
CA PRO A 44 0.44 3.10 12.82
C PRO A 44 -0.13 4.31 12.06
N ALA A 45 -1.06 5.05 12.67
CA ALA A 45 -1.70 6.22 12.05
C ALA A 45 -0.71 7.34 11.67
N ALA A 46 0.40 7.49 12.41
CA ALA A 46 1.40 8.52 12.15
C ALA A 46 2.14 8.32 10.82
N TYR A 47 2.27 7.07 10.35
CA TYR A 47 2.98 6.75 9.11
C TYR A 47 2.14 6.96 7.85
N ARG A 48 0.82 7.09 8.00
CA ARG A 48 -0.12 7.41 6.92
C ARG A 48 0.03 6.51 5.69
N PHE A 49 0.25 5.22 5.89
CA PHE A 49 0.29 4.24 4.80
C PHE A 49 -0.99 4.35 3.96
N ARG A 50 -0.85 4.23 2.63
CA ARG A 50 -1.91 4.60 1.69
C ARG A 50 -3.04 3.58 1.73
N SER A 51 -4.24 4.05 2.06
CA SER A 51 -5.47 3.24 2.13
C SER A 51 -6.29 3.22 0.83
N ALA A 52 -5.91 4.02 -0.16
CA ALA A 52 -6.62 4.09 -1.43
C ALA A 52 -6.19 2.97 -2.38
N LEU A 53 -7.18 2.39 -3.07
CA LEU A 53 -7.00 1.50 -4.20
C LEU A 53 -7.14 2.29 -5.50
N TRP A 54 -6.22 2.08 -6.43
CA TRP A 54 -6.20 2.76 -7.72
C TRP A 54 -6.25 1.76 -8.86
N LEU A 55 -6.98 2.10 -9.90
CA LEU A 55 -6.99 1.39 -11.18
C LEU A 55 -6.34 2.27 -12.23
N PHE A 56 -5.42 1.68 -12.98
CA PHE A 56 -4.92 2.25 -14.22
C PHE A 56 -5.50 1.49 -15.39
N ASP A 57 -6.14 2.21 -16.30
CA ASP A 57 -6.60 1.68 -17.57
C ASP A 57 -5.55 1.98 -18.66
N PRO A 58 -4.87 0.96 -19.22
CA PRO A 58 -3.85 1.16 -20.24
C PRO A 58 -4.42 1.60 -21.59
N VAL A 59 -5.71 1.38 -21.88
CA VAL A 59 -6.33 1.77 -23.15
C VAL A 59 -6.52 3.28 -23.19
N SER A 60 -7.08 3.85 -22.13
CA SER A 60 -7.30 5.30 -22.01
C SER A 60 -6.13 6.04 -21.38
N ALA A 61 -5.14 5.33 -20.85
CA ALA A 61 -4.03 5.88 -20.05
C ALA A 61 -4.49 6.72 -18.86
N THR A 62 -5.61 6.33 -18.22
CA THR A 62 -6.19 7.07 -17.11
C THR A 62 -6.12 6.32 -15.79
N TRP A 63 -6.08 7.09 -14.70
CA TRP A 63 -6.19 6.58 -13.34
C TRP A 63 -7.58 6.86 -12.78
N SER A 64 -8.15 5.88 -12.09
CA SER A 64 -9.39 6.03 -11.32
C SER A 64 -9.24 5.43 -9.93
N LYS A 65 -9.99 5.96 -8.96
CA LYS A 65 -10.00 5.44 -7.59
C LYS A 65 -11.03 4.32 -7.50
N ALA A 66 -10.58 3.10 -7.18
CA ALA A 66 -11.48 1.95 -6.98
C ALA A 66 -12.12 1.94 -5.59
N GLY A 67 -11.46 2.51 -4.58
CA GLY A 67 -12.00 2.56 -3.23
C GLY A 67 -10.98 3.00 -2.19
N VAL A 68 -11.41 3.01 -0.92
CA VAL A 68 -10.57 3.30 0.24
C VAL A 68 -10.85 2.28 1.33
N SER A 69 -9.81 1.66 1.87
CA SER A 69 -9.91 0.75 3.00
C SER A 69 -8.65 0.80 3.85
N GLY A 70 -8.80 0.82 5.18
CA GLY A 70 -7.68 0.71 6.11
C GLY A 70 -6.89 -0.60 5.92
N ARG A 71 -7.52 -1.64 5.36
CA ARG A 71 -6.85 -2.93 5.06
C ARG A 71 -5.80 -2.79 3.95
N ALA A 72 -5.92 -1.79 3.07
CA ALA A 72 -4.98 -1.50 2.01
C ALA A 72 -3.72 -0.76 2.50
N ALA A 73 -3.76 -0.17 3.71
CA ALA A 73 -2.68 0.64 4.28
C ALA A 73 -1.50 -0.23 4.72
N ARG A 74 -0.77 -0.78 3.74
CA ARG A 74 0.39 -1.65 3.94
C ARG A 74 1.51 -1.29 2.99
N ALA A 75 2.75 -1.48 3.42
CA ALA A 75 3.93 -1.38 2.55
C ALA A 75 4.56 -2.76 2.33
N GLY A 76 5.02 -3.06 1.12
CA GLY A 76 5.67 -4.33 0.78
C GLY A 76 4.76 -5.55 0.85
N ALA A 77 3.44 -5.37 0.71
CA ALA A 77 2.53 -6.49 0.55
C ALA A 77 2.66 -7.13 -0.84
N ALA A 78 2.27 -8.40 -0.96
CA ALA A 78 2.05 -9.00 -2.28
C ALA A 78 0.60 -8.79 -2.71
N LEU A 79 0.37 -8.68 -4.03
CA LEU A 79 -0.94 -8.52 -4.63
C LEU A 79 -1.05 -9.47 -5.82
N ALA A 80 -2.10 -10.29 -5.85
CA ALA A 80 -2.35 -11.24 -6.93
C ALA A 80 -3.79 -11.09 -7.41
N ALA A 81 -3.98 -10.99 -8.73
CA ALA A 81 -5.32 -10.99 -9.29
C ALA A 81 -5.96 -12.38 -9.13
N VAL A 82 -7.25 -12.40 -8.77
CA VAL A 82 -8.07 -13.61 -8.67
C VAL A 82 -9.46 -13.27 -9.19
N GLY A 83 -10.21 -14.25 -9.73
CA GLY A 83 -11.50 -14.00 -10.41
C GLY A 83 -12.39 -12.95 -9.73
N GLY A 84 -12.65 -11.85 -10.46
CA GLY A 84 -13.46 -10.71 -10.00
C GLY A 84 -12.73 -9.68 -9.11
N GLY A 85 -11.41 -9.78 -8.92
CA GLY A 85 -10.67 -8.83 -8.09
C GLY A 85 -9.23 -9.23 -7.81
N ALA A 86 -8.80 -9.13 -6.54
CA ALA A 86 -7.44 -9.45 -6.12
C ALA A 86 -7.35 -9.95 -4.68
N VAL A 87 -6.22 -10.56 -4.33
CA VAL A 87 -5.85 -10.90 -2.96
C VAL A 87 -4.58 -10.15 -2.57
N MET A 88 -4.63 -9.44 -1.45
CA MET A 88 -3.49 -8.80 -0.82
C MET A 88 -2.97 -9.66 0.34
N LEU A 89 -1.67 -9.97 0.32
CA LEU A 89 -1.02 -10.86 1.28
C LEU A 89 0.02 -10.09 2.09
N GLY A 90 -0.12 -10.14 3.41
CA GLY A 90 0.85 -9.61 4.35
C GLY A 90 1.18 -8.13 4.16
N GLY A 91 2.46 -7.78 4.28
CA GLY A 91 2.97 -6.41 4.25
C GLY A 91 3.20 -5.81 5.64
N GLU A 92 3.87 -4.67 5.67
CA GLU A 92 4.08 -3.87 6.88
C GLU A 92 2.85 -3.02 7.19
N THR A 93 2.41 -3.00 8.45
CA THR A 93 1.35 -2.10 8.94
C THR A 93 1.92 -0.80 9.51
N ARG A 94 3.21 -0.84 9.86
CA ARG A 94 4.11 0.30 10.14
C ARG A 94 5.56 -0.17 9.94
N PRO A 95 6.55 0.73 9.85
CA PRO A 95 7.95 0.34 9.65
C PRO A 95 8.40 -0.76 10.62
N GLY A 96 8.93 -1.85 10.09
CA GLY A 96 9.45 -2.97 10.86
C GLY A 96 8.40 -3.95 11.40
N ILE A 97 7.10 -3.63 11.38
CA ILE A 97 6.03 -4.51 11.89
C ILE A 97 5.16 -5.01 10.74
N ARG A 98 5.10 -6.33 10.59
CA ARG A 98 4.38 -7.03 9.53
C ARG A 98 3.06 -7.63 10.02
N THR A 99 2.13 -7.82 9.09
CA THR A 99 0.90 -8.59 9.32
C THR A 99 0.94 -9.89 8.52
N PRO A 100 0.41 -11.01 9.06
CA PRO A 100 0.18 -12.23 8.29
C PRO A 100 -1.16 -12.20 7.53
N GLN A 101 -1.96 -11.14 7.69
CA GLN A 101 -3.33 -11.11 7.21
C GLN A 101 -3.44 -11.15 5.69
N VAL A 102 -4.41 -11.92 5.23
CA VAL A 102 -4.87 -11.97 3.85
C VAL A 102 -6.13 -11.12 3.71
N TRP A 103 -6.26 -10.43 2.59
CA TRP A 103 -7.46 -9.67 2.26
C TRP A 103 -7.86 -9.88 0.81
N ARG A 104 -9.07 -10.42 0.60
CA ARG A 104 -9.74 -10.44 -0.70
C ARG A 104 -10.38 -9.07 -0.99
N ILE A 105 -10.04 -8.53 -2.15
CA ILE A 105 -10.55 -7.28 -2.70
C ILE A 105 -11.49 -7.68 -3.84
N ASP A 106 -12.77 -7.41 -3.69
CA ASP A 106 -13.76 -7.56 -4.76
C ASP A 106 -13.88 -6.21 -5.50
N LEU A 107 -13.88 -6.24 -6.84
CA LEU A 107 -13.82 -5.05 -7.71
C LEU A 107 -14.97 -5.01 -8.73
#